data_AF-Q8NLL7-F1
#
_entry.id   AF-Q8NLL7-F1
#
_cell.length_a   1.000
_cell.length_b   1.000
_cell.length_c   1.000
_cell.angle_alpha   90.00
_cell.angle_beta   90.00
_cell.angle_gamma   90.00
#
_symmetry.space_group_name_H-M   'P 1'
#
loop_
_entity.id
_entity.type
_entity.pdbx_description
1 polymer ?
#
loop_
_entity_poly.entity_id
_entity_poly.type
_entity_poly.pdbx_seq_one_letter_code
_entity_poly.pdbx_strand_id
1 'polypeptide(L)'
;MISNGEGPVVALRGDIDALPMAERSGKEYAATGVTQVDNTTGQETPVAHTCGHDVHISSLLGAVQAFNSHRELWNGTLMAVFQPAEETAAGARMMADQDNAPGNHSPAFAPDMQPTLDRGVEALVVAASAWLVK
;
A
#
# COMPACT_ATOMS: atom_id res chain seq x y z
N MET A 1 2.35 11.05 -8.96
CA MET A 1 3.76 10.95 -9.42
C MET A 1 4.51 12.20 -8.99
N ILE A 2 5.80 12.08 -8.67
CA ILE A 2 6.68 13.18 -8.29
C ILE A 2 7.85 13.19 -9.26
N SER A 3 7.91 14.19 -10.15
CA SER A 3 9.04 14.37 -11.07
C SER A 3 10.03 15.37 -10.49
N ASN A 4 11.33 15.10 -10.66
CA ASN A 4 12.42 15.83 -10.06
C ASN A 4 13.67 15.81 -10.97
N GLY A 5 13.58 16.49 -12.12
CA GLY A 5 14.64 16.48 -13.14
C GLY A 5 14.69 15.20 -13.97
N GLU A 6 15.71 15.12 -14.84
CA GLU A 6 15.96 13.94 -15.65
C GLU A 6 16.50 12.77 -14.81
N GLY A 7 16.15 11.54 -15.17
CA GLY A 7 16.60 10.35 -14.44
C GLY A 7 15.63 9.17 -14.58
N PRO A 8 15.87 8.08 -13.83
CA PRO A 8 15.03 6.89 -13.88
C PRO A 8 13.64 7.14 -13.31
N VAL A 9 12.69 6.29 -13.71
CA VAL A 9 11.35 6.22 -13.12
C VAL A 9 11.28 5.01 -12.21
N VAL A 10 11.00 5.22 -10.92
CA VAL A 10 10.85 4.15 -9.93
C VAL A 10 9.41 4.11 -9.44
N ALA A 11 8.78 2.94 -9.53
CA ALA A 11 7.45 2.72 -9.00
C ALA A 11 7.51 2.02 -7.63
N LEU A 12 6.79 2.57 -6.65
CA LEU A 12 6.55 1.95 -5.34
C LEU A 12 5.06 1.63 -5.24
N ARG A 13 4.72 0.38 -4.91
CA ARG A 13 3.34 -0.11 -4.91
C ARG A 13 2.91 -0.51 -3.50
N GLY A 14 1.70 -0.10 -3.12
CA GLY A 14 0.98 -0.56 -1.94
C GLY A 14 -0.45 -0.93 -2.35
N ASP A 15 -0.93 -2.08 -1.91
CA ASP A 15 -2.35 -2.45 -1.99
C ASP A 15 -3.17 -1.68 -0.95
N ILE A 16 -4.47 -1.52 -1.22
CA ILE A 16 -5.33 -0.59 -0.46
C ILE A 16 -6.68 -1.15 -0.03
N ASP A 17 -7.06 -2.35 -0.48
CA ASP A 17 -8.37 -2.93 -0.15
C ASP A 17 -8.41 -3.55 1.24
N ALA A 18 -9.62 -3.71 1.78
CA ALA A 18 -9.89 -4.35 3.05
C ALA A 18 -10.64 -5.69 2.82
N LEU A 19 -10.87 -6.45 3.88
CA LEU A 19 -11.57 -7.74 3.81
C LEU A 19 -12.95 -7.67 4.49
N PRO A 20 -13.95 -8.44 4.00
CA PRO A 20 -15.31 -8.51 4.57
C PRO A 20 -15.32 -9.34 5.85
N MET A 21 -14.59 -8.90 6.87
CA MET A 21 -14.55 -9.55 8.17
C MET A 21 -14.43 -8.54 9.31
N ALA A 22 -14.97 -8.93 10.46
CA ALA A 22 -14.91 -8.11 11.67
C ALA A 22 -13.50 -8.14 12.28
N GLU A 23 -13.02 -6.95 12.65
CA GLU A 23 -11.78 -6.84 13.41
C GLU A 23 -11.94 -7.38 14.83
N ARG A 24 -10.92 -8.10 15.33
CA ARG A 24 -10.90 -8.70 16.69
C ARG A 24 -9.67 -8.26 17.50
N SER A 25 -9.02 -7.19 17.09
CA SER A 25 -7.77 -6.71 17.70
C SER A 25 -7.96 -6.14 19.10
N GLY A 26 -9.16 -5.63 19.41
CA GLY A 26 -9.46 -4.93 20.67
C GLY A 26 -8.73 -3.59 20.82
N LYS A 27 -8.17 -3.04 19.74
CA LYS A 27 -7.45 -1.77 19.74
C LYS A 27 -8.42 -0.58 19.76
N GLU A 28 -7.96 0.54 20.31
CA GLU A 28 -8.76 1.78 20.34
C GLU A 28 -9.13 2.29 18.95
N TYR A 29 -8.30 2.00 17.95
CA TYR A 29 -8.50 2.36 16.54
C TYR A 29 -9.13 1.25 15.70
N ALA A 30 -9.62 0.16 16.32
CA ALA A 30 -10.23 -0.93 15.59
C ALA A 30 -11.46 -0.44 14.79
N ALA A 31 -11.69 -1.03 13.62
CA ALA A 31 -12.81 -0.76 12.71
C ALA A 31 -14.17 -1.22 13.26
N THR A 32 -14.52 -0.75 14.46
CA THR A 32 -15.74 -1.11 15.17
C THR A 32 -16.94 -0.43 14.52
N GLY A 33 -17.91 -1.22 14.07
CA GLY A 33 -19.13 -0.71 13.43
C GLY A 33 -18.94 -0.24 11.99
N VAL A 34 -17.80 -0.51 11.37
CA VAL A 34 -17.57 -0.24 9.94
C VAL A 34 -18.06 -1.43 9.13
N THR A 35 -18.92 -1.16 8.14
CA THR A 35 -19.55 -2.18 7.31
C THR A 35 -19.49 -1.82 5.82
N GLN A 36 -19.66 -2.83 4.97
CA GLN A 36 -19.83 -2.72 3.53
C GLN A 36 -20.96 -3.64 3.04
N VAL A 37 -21.58 -3.30 1.91
CA VAL A 37 -22.56 -4.17 1.25
C VAL A 37 -21.82 -5.10 0.28
N ASP A 38 -21.99 -6.41 0.45
CA ASP A 38 -21.48 -7.39 -0.49
C ASP A 38 -22.27 -7.30 -1.81
N ASN A 39 -21.58 -6.98 -2.90
CA ASN A 39 -22.20 -6.75 -4.21
C ASN A 39 -22.77 -8.04 -4.85
N THR A 40 -22.46 -9.22 -4.33
CA THR A 40 -22.95 -10.52 -4.83
C THR A 40 -24.23 -10.93 -4.10
N THR A 41 -24.29 -10.71 -2.79
CA THR A 41 -25.33 -11.21 -1.89
C THR A 41 -26.29 -10.12 -1.40
N GLY A 42 -25.91 -8.85 -1.51
CA GLY A 42 -26.65 -7.70 -0.99
C GLY A 42 -26.62 -7.58 0.54
N GLN A 43 -25.85 -8.43 1.23
CA GLN A 43 -25.77 -8.42 2.68
C GLN A 43 -24.79 -7.38 3.18
N GLU A 44 -25.12 -6.75 4.30
CA GLU A 44 -24.19 -5.91 5.05
C GLU A 44 -23.20 -6.79 5.81
N THR A 45 -21.91 -6.53 5.63
CA THR A 45 -20.81 -7.29 6.23
C THR A 45 -19.85 -6.34 6.93
N PRO A 46 -19.29 -6.70 8.10
CA PRO A 46 -18.19 -5.94 8.70
C PRO A 46 -16.99 -5.88 7.75
N VAL A 47 -16.22 -4.80 7.81
CA VAL A 47 -15.01 -4.63 6.99
C VAL A 47 -13.85 -4.10 7.83
N ALA A 48 -12.66 -4.68 7.61
CA ALA A 48 -11.44 -4.28 8.31
C ALA A 48 -10.18 -4.60 7.48
N HIS A 49 -9.09 -3.87 7.74
CA HIS A 49 -7.76 -4.15 7.17
C HIS A 49 -7.06 -5.27 7.96
N THR A 50 -7.48 -6.51 7.74
CA THR A 50 -6.91 -7.67 8.43
C THR A 50 -5.68 -8.25 7.76
N CYS A 51 -5.38 -7.82 6.53
CA CYS A 51 -4.16 -8.14 5.78
C CYS A 51 -3.08 -7.04 5.88
N GLY A 52 -3.37 -5.93 6.57
CA GLY A 52 -2.40 -4.86 6.80
C GLY A 52 -2.22 -3.86 5.65
N HIS A 53 -3.17 -3.76 4.70
CA HIS A 53 -3.07 -2.80 3.59
C HIS A 53 -3.07 -1.33 4.05
N ASP A 54 -3.63 -1.04 5.22
CA ASP A 54 -3.46 0.23 5.93
C ASP A 54 -1.98 0.55 6.26
N VAL A 55 -1.19 -0.46 6.63
CA VAL A 55 0.26 -0.35 6.84
C VAL A 55 0.98 -0.07 5.53
N HIS A 56 0.58 -0.71 4.44
CA HIS A 56 1.16 -0.48 3.11
C HIS A 56 0.87 0.93 2.59
N ILE A 57 -0.38 1.40 2.72
CA ILE A 57 -0.79 2.78 2.41
C ILE A 57 0.06 3.76 3.21
N SER A 58 0.13 3.59 4.53
CA SER A 58 0.81 4.50 5.44
C SER A 58 2.31 4.56 5.15
N SER A 59 2.95 3.41 4.93
CA SER A 59 4.37 3.32 4.59
C SER A 59 4.68 3.98 3.25
N LEU A 60 3.84 3.76 2.23
CA LEU A 60 4.01 4.37 0.92
C LEU A 60 3.84 5.89 0.97
N LEU A 61 2.84 6.39 1.72
CA LEU A 61 2.66 7.82 1.94
C LEU A 61 3.88 8.44 2.66
N GLY A 62 4.43 7.75 3.67
CA GLY A 62 5.65 8.18 4.36
C GLY A 62 6.85 8.29 3.42
N ALA A 63 7.06 7.30 2.55
CA ALA A 63 8.13 7.35 1.53
C ALA A 63 7.91 8.52 0.54
N VAL A 64 6.68 8.69 0.04
CA VAL A 64 6.32 9.80 -0.86
C VAL A 64 6.60 11.15 -0.20
N GLN A 65 6.25 11.32 1.07
CA GLN A 65 6.54 12.52 1.83
C GLN A 65 8.04 12.76 1.96
N ALA A 66 8.82 11.73 2.32
CA ALA A 66 10.27 11.82 2.44
C ALA A 66 10.94 12.29 1.15
N PHE A 67 10.60 11.70 0.00
CA PHE A 67 11.13 12.11 -1.31
C PHE A 67 10.67 13.51 -1.71
N ASN A 68 9.42 13.89 -1.42
CA ASN A 68 8.92 15.22 -1.77
C ASN A 68 9.58 16.33 -0.92
N SER A 69 9.91 16.04 0.33
CA SER A 69 10.53 17.00 1.26
C SER A 69 12.04 17.17 1.06
N HIS A 70 12.71 16.25 0.35
CA HIS A 70 14.16 16.26 0.15
C HIS A 70 14.57 16.19 -1.32
N ARG A 71 13.91 16.98 -2.17
CA ARG A 71 14.09 16.99 -3.63
C ARG A 71 15.51 17.34 -4.08
N GLU A 72 16.29 18.00 -3.25
CA GLU A 72 17.69 18.29 -3.50
C GLU A 72 18.57 17.04 -3.55
N LEU A 73 18.20 15.97 -2.82
CA LEU A 73 19.02 14.77 -2.64
C LEU A 73 18.89 13.74 -3.76
N TRP A 74 17.96 13.90 -4.69
CA TRP A 74 17.67 12.88 -5.71
C TRP A 74 17.30 13.50 -7.06
N ASN A 75 17.26 12.68 -8.12
CA ASN A 75 16.80 13.04 -9.46
C ASN A 75 15.96 11.93 -10.09
N GLY A 76 15.09 12.26 -11.04
CA GLY A 76 14.25 11.30 -11.78
C GLY A 76 12.77 11.43 -11.44
N THR A 77 12.03 10.33 -11.45
CA THR A 77 10.59 10.33 -11.13
C THR A 77 10.23 9.19 -10.17
N LEU A 78 9.53 9.54 -9.08
CA LEU A 78 8.91 8.58 -8.18
C LEU A 78 7.42 8.42 -8.52
N MET A 79 6.98 7.19 -8.78
CA MET A 79 5.58 6.82 -9.01
C MET A 79 5.05 6.01 -7.83
N ALA A 80 4.18 6.60 -7.02
CA ALA A 80 3.42 5.86 -6.03
C ALA A 80 2.19 5.22 -6.69
N VAL A 81 2.03 3.91 -6.50
CA VAL A 81 0.95 3.09 -7.05
C VAL A 81 0.13 2.52 -5.90
N PHE A 82 -1.08 3.03 -5.75
CA PHE A 82 -2.06 2.53 -4.77
C PHE A 82 -2.99 1.54 -5.48
N GLN A 83 -2.74 0.25 -5.33
CA GLN A 83 -3.42 -0.80 -6.08
C GLN A 83 -4.71 -1.26 -5.36
N PRO A 84 -5.91 -1.14 -5.99
CA PRO A 84 -7.13 -1.69 -5.43
C PRO A 84 -7.17 -3.21 -5.58
N ALA A 85 -8.14 -3.87 -4.95
CA ALA A 85 -8.57 -5.24 -5.25
C ALA A 85 -7.42 -6.27 -5.33
N GLU A 86 -6.45 -6.17 -4.43
CA GLU A 86 -5.38 -7.16 -4.29
C GLU A 86 -5.94 -8.50 -3.81
N GLU A 87 -6.88 -8.47 -2.85
CA GLU A 87 -7.43 -9.67 -2.21
C GLU A 87 -8.20 -10.58 -3.18
N THR A 88 -8.59 -10.03 -4.33
CA THR A 88 -9.27 -10.75 -5.42
C THR A 88 -8.34 -11.06 -6.59
N ALA A 89 -7.05 -10.73 -6.48
CA ALA A 89 -6.05 -10.77 -7.53
C ALA A 89 -6.46 -10.01 -8.81
N ALA A 90 -7.43 -9.10 -8.73
CA ALA A 90 -7.96 -8.37 -9.88
C ALA A 90 -7.24 -7.03 -10.08
N GLY A 91 -6.81 -6.40 -9.00
CA GLY A 91 -6.18 -5.08 -8.94
C GLY A 91 -5.13 -4.81 -10.00
N ALA A 92 -4.07 -5.62 -9.95
CA ALA A 92 -2.94 -5.47 -10.84
C ALA A 92 -3.36 -5.63 -12.31
N ARG A 93 -4.29 -6.55 -12.61
CA ARG A 93 -4.83 -6.76 -13.97
C ARG A 93 -5.77 -5.63 -14.42
N MET A 94 -6.46 -4.96 -13.51
CA MET A 94 -7.25 -3.77 -13.86
C MET A 94 -6.36 -2.56 -14.16
N MET A 95 -5.18 -2.51 -13.54
CA MET A 95 -4.22 -1.41 -13.70
C MET A 95 -3.22 -1.62 -14.85
N ALA A 96 -2.95 -2.87 -15.23
CA ALA A 96 -1.98 -3.26 -16.25
C ALA A 96 -2.65 -3.93 -17.47
N ASP A 97 -1.94 -4.01 -18.59
CA ASP A 97 -2.33 -4.84 -19.72
C ASP A 97 -2.17 -6.33 -19.36
N GLN A 98 -3.10 -7.17 -19.82
CA GLN A 98 -3.72 -8.25 -19.03
C GLN A 98 -2.87 -9.49 -18.69
N ASP A 99 -1.63 -9.60 -19.16
CA ASP A 99 -0.97 -10.92 -19.27
C ASP A 99 0.16 -11.21 -18.25
N ASN A 100 0.68 -10.21 -17.51
CA ASN A 100 1.92 -10.37 -16.72
C ASN A 100 1.86 -9.88 -15.26
N ALA A 101 0.68 -9.64 -14.71
CA ALA A 101 0.56 -9.16 -13.33
C ALA A 101 0.91 -10.28 -12.32
N PRO A 102 1.95 -10.13 -11.48
CA PRO A 102 2.27 -11.11 -10.44
C PRO A 102 1.24 -11.03 -9.30
N GLY A 103 0.85 -12.18 -8.75
CA GLY A 103 0.11 -12.25 -7.48
C GLY A 103 1.07 -12.25 -6.28
N ASN A 104 0.64 -11.69 -5.14
CA ASN A 104 1.38 -11.76 -3.87
C ASN A 104 0.41 -12.28 -2.77
N HIS A 105 0.81 -13.31 -2.01
CA HIS A 105 1.15 -13.37 -0.58
C HIS A 105 -0.06 -13.42 0.40
N SER A 106 0.22 -13.76 1.68
CA SER A 106 -0.68 -14.55 2.54
C SER A 106 -1.52 -13.72 3.51
N PRO A 107 -2.83 -14.01 3.68
CA PRO A 107 -3.75 -13.25 4.54
C PRO A 107 -3.55 -13.47 6.05
N ALA A 108 -2.43 -14.09 6.46
CA ALA A 108 -2.16 -14.46 7.85
C ALA A 108 -1.06 -13.60 8.51
N PHE A 109 -0.64 -12.49 7.89
CA PHE A 109 0.40 -11.62 8.42
C PHE A 109 -0.19 -10.36 9.05
N ALA A 110 -0.12 -10.25 10.39
CA ALA A 110 -0.54 -9.08 11.14
C ALA A 110 0.63 -8.57 12.00
N PRO A 111 1.45 -7.62 11.52
CA PRO A 111 2.59 -7.10 12.24
C PRO A 111 2.20 -6.00 13.24
N ASP A 112 2.99 -5.78 14.29
CA ASP A 112 2.79 -4.66 15.22
C ASP A 112 2.92 -3.32 14.49
N MET A 113 1.99 -2.36 14.68
CA MET A 113 1.98 -1.08 13.94
C MET A 113 3.34 -0.36 13.97
N GLN A 114 3.92 -0.25 15.16
CA GLN A 114 5.30 0.17 15.36
C GLN A 114 6.06 -1.03 15.94
N PRO A 115 7.20 -1.48 15.37
CA PRO A 115 8.12 -0.76 14.47
C PRO A 115 7.84 -0.90 12.96
N THR A 116 6.72 -1.53 12.57
CA THR A 116 6.49 -1.91 11.17
C THR A 116 6.37 -0.73 10.23
N LEU A 117 5.71 0.36 10.65
CA LEU A 117 5.60 1.56 9.82
C LEU A 117 6.97 2.19 9.55
N ASP A 118 7.77 2.42 10.58
CA ASP A 118 9.12 2.96 10.38
C ASP A 118 9.95 2.06 9.47
N ARG A 119 9.92 0.75 9.71
CA ARG A 119 10.67 -0.22 8.89
C ARG A 119 10.16 -0.28 7.45
N GLY A 120 8.85 -0.17 7.24
CA GLY A 120 8.23 -0.13 5.93
C GLY A 120 8.63 1.12 5.16
N VAL A 121 8.56 2.30 5.80
CA VAL A 121 9.02 3.57 5.22
C VAL A 121 10.52 3.51 4.91
N GLU A 122 11.34 3.09 5.87
CA GLU A 122 12.79 2.94 5.71
C GLU A 122 13.13 2.02 4.54
N ALA A 123 12.48 0.85 4.45
CA ALA A 123 12.72 -0.10 3.37
C ALA A 123 12.34 0.49 2.00
N LEU A 124 11.20 1.18 1.89
CA LEU A 124 10.76 1.83 0.66
C LEU A 124 11.71 2.96 0.25
N VAL A 125 12.13 3.78 1.21
CA VAL A 125 13.11 4.86 0.98
C VAL A 125 14.43 4.28 0.52
N VAL A 126 15.01 3.32 1.25
CA VAL A 126 16.29 2.69 0.91
C VAL A 126 16.24 2.04 -0.48
N ALA A 127 15.18 1.30 -0.80
CA ALA A 127 15.02 0.64 -2.09
C ALA A 127 14.96 1.64 -3.25
N ALA A 128 14.21 2.74 -3.09
CA ALA A 128 14.12 3.78 -4.11
C ALA A 128 15.41 4.62 -4.20
N SER A 129 16.08 4.85 -3.07
CA SER A 129 17.31 5.63 -3.00
C SER A 129 18.45 5.02 -3.82
N ALA A 130 18.51 3.69 -3.94
CA ALA A 130 19.50 3.01 -4.79
C ALA A 130 19.48 3.47 -6.27
N TRP A 131 18.39 4.07 -6.73
CA TRP A 131 18.21 4.51 -8.10
C TRP A 131 18.06 6.03 -8.25
N LEU A 132 17.53 6.70 -7.22
CA LEU A 132 17.16 8.11 -7.30
C LEU A 132 18.18 9.06 -6.66
N VAL A 133 18.86 8.63 -5.59
CA VAL A 133 19.77 9.51 -4.83
C VAL A 133 21.04 9.81 -5.65
N LYS A 134 21.50 11.06 -5.55
CA LYS A 134 22.71 11.58 -6.21
C LYS A 134 23.99 11.12 -5.54
#